data_AF-A0A9D5K4N3-F1
#
_entry.id   AF-A0A9D5K4N3-F1
#
_cell.length_a   1.000
_cell.length_b   1.000
_cell.length_c   1.000
_cell.angle_alpha   90.00
_cell.angle_beta   90.00
_cell.angle_gamma   90.00
#
_symmetry.space_group_name_H-M   'P 1'
#
loop_
_entity.id
_entity.type
_entity.pdbx_description
1 polymer ?
#
loop_
_entity_poly.entity_id
_entity_poly.type
_entity_poly.pdbx_seq_one_letter_code
_entity_poly.pdbx_strand_id
1 'polypeptide(L)'
;FVRRNAALALGKIRAPGSVDVLIKALKDESPFVRSGAAEALGAFRDTRSIEPLAQACNDPDPEVASAATKSLHLHTDIASLIKGLDDKSHVVRKNAEYALFLMTGRDYGADRERWREWWSGKTGMIEDEQSTIPVSKGRLIENQG
;
A
#
# COMPACT_ATOMS: atom_id res chain seq x y z
N PHE A 1 1.05 19.45 -18.67
CA PHE A 1 2.48 19.31 -18.29
C PHE A 1 2.85 20.00 -16.98
N VAL A 2 2.59 21.30 -16.81
CA VAL A 2 3.00 22.06 -15.60
C VAL A 2 2.43 21.47 -14.28
N ARG A 3 1.15 21.05 -14.26
CA ARG A 3 0.51 20.50 -13.04
C ARG A 3 1.02 19.12 -12.62
N ARG A 4 1.29 18.21 -13.58
CA ARG A 4 1.93 16.90 -13.31
C ARG A 4 3.32 17.07 -12.70
N ASN A 5 4.13 17.95 -13.30
CA ASN A 5 5.46 18.22 -12.79
C ASN A 5 5.41 18.87 -11.41
N ALA A 6 4.39 19.69 -11.11
CA ALA A 6 4.15 20.22 -9.78
C ALA A 6 3.79 19.12 -8.77
N ALA A 7 2.90 18.18 -9.10
CA ALA A 7 2.58 17.04 -8.24
C ALA A 7 3.81 16.16 -7.96
N LEU A 8 4.59 15.86 -8.99
CA LEU A 8 5.85 15.11 -8.85
C LEU A 8 6.91 15.88 -8.07
N ALA A 9 7.02 17.19 -8.27
CA ALA A 9 7.93 18.05 -7.52
C ALA A 9 7.53 18.10 -6.04
N LEU A 10 6.24 18.20 -5.72
CA LEU A 10 5.74 18.11 -4.35
C LEU A 10 6.07 16.74 -3.72
N GLY A 11 5.92 15.66 -4.48
CA GLY A 11 6.38 14.31 -4.12
C GLY A 11 7.87 14.25 -3.76
N LYS A 12 8.70 14.86 -4.60
CA LYS A 12 10.17 14.87 -4.43
C LYS A 12 10.64 15.79 -3.30
N ILE A 13 9.98 16.93 -3.10
CA ILE A 13 10.37 17.96 -2.12
C ILE A 13 9.93 17.58 -0.70
N ARG A 14 8.96 16.67 -0.57
CA ARG A 14 8.41 16.24 0.72
C ARG A 14 7.95 17.40 1.62
N ALA A 15 7.37 18.45 1.04
CA ALA A 15 7.00 19.65 1.80
C ALA A 15 5.93 19.31 2.87
N PRO A 16 6.00 19.88 4.08
CA PRO A 16 4.97 19.70 5.11
C PRO A 16 3.56 20.04 4.58
N GLY A 17 2.56 19.19 4.85
CA GLY A 17 1.19 19.37 4.34
C GLY A 17 0.96 18.89 2.89
N SER A 18 1.99 18.35 2.21
CA SER A 18 1.85 17.87 0.83
C SER A 18 0.97 16.63 0.71
N VAL A 19 0.87 15.79 1.75
CA VAL A 19 0.03 14.58 1.73
C VAL A 19 -1.44 14.94 1.49
N ASP A 20 -1.99 15.90 2.21
CA ASP A 20 -3.40 16.29 2.07
C ASP A 20 -3.68 16.95 0.70
N VAL A 21 -2.71 17.71 0.18
CA VAL A 21 -2.78 18.30 -1.17
C VAL A 21 -2.76 17.23 -2.25
N LEU A 22 -1.89 16.23 -2.11
CA LEU A 22 -1.77 15.14 -3.07
C LEU A 22 -2.98 14.20 -3.01
N ILE A 23 -3.56 13.96 -1.83
CA ILE A 23 -4.83 13.23 -1.68
C ILE A 23 -5.95 13.95 -2.46
N LYS A 24 -6.02 15.28 -2.41
CA LYS A 24 -6.96 16.04 -3.23
C LYS A 24 -6.66 15.91 -4.73
N ALA A 25 -5.39 15.91 -5.11
CA ALA A 25 -4.96 15.78 -6.50
C ALA A 25 -5.26 14.40 -7.12
N LEU A 26 -5.49 13.36 -6.31
CA LEU A 26 -6.04 12.07 -6.80
C LEU A 26 -7.44 12.19 -7.40
N LYS A 27 -8.13 13.32 -7.24
CA LYS A 27 -9.46 13.58 -7.80
C LYS A 27 -9.45 14.61 -8.93
N ASP A 28 -8.27 14.98 -9.43
CA ASP A 28 -8.14 15.94 -10.53
C ASP A 28 -8.73 15.37 -11.83
N GLU A 29 -9.32 16.25 -12.65
CA GLU A 29 -9.90 15.87 -13.94
C GLU A 29 -8.84 15.26 -14.88
N SER A 30 -7.58 15.71 -14.75
CA SER A 30 -6.49 15.23 -15.59
C SER A 30 -5.90 13.91 -15.05
N PRO A 31 -5.93 12.82 -15.83
CA PRO A 31 -5.32 11.54 -15.43
C PRO A 31 -3.82 11.68 -15.15
N PHE A 32 -3.13 12.55 -15.89
CA PHE A 32 -1.72 12.86 -15.66
C PHE A 32 -1.43 13.47 -14.29
N VAL A 33 -2.38 14.23 -13.72
CA VAL A 33 -2.24 14.80 -12.38
C VAL A 33 -2.54 13.73 -11.33
N ARG A 34 -3.58 12.92 -11.53
CA ARG A 34 -3.92 11.81 -10.64
C ARG A 34 -2.78 10.79 -10.54
N SER A 35 -2.19 10.37 -11.67
CA SER A 35 -1.07 9.42 -11.66
C SER A 35 0.16 9.99 -10.97
N GLY A 36 0.49 11.26 -11.24
CA GLY A 36 1.58 11.96 -10.54
C GLY A 36 1.35 12.11 -9.04
N ALA A 37 0.09 12.32 -8.62
CA ALA A 37 -0.28 12.35 -7.21
C ALA A 37 -0.15 10.98 -6.54
N ALA A 38 -0.58 9.91 -7.22
CA ALA A 38 -0.43 8.54 -6.74
C ALA A 38 1.05 8.18 -6.52
N GLU A 39 1.90 8.42 -7.51
CA GLU A 39 3.35 8.21 -7.41
C GLU A 39 3.97 8.99 -6.24
N ALA A 40 3.60 10.26 -6.10
CA ALA A 40 4.11 11.12 -5.05
C ALA A 40 3.70 10.60 -3.66
N LEU A 41 2.43 10.21 -3.47
CA LEU A 41 1.94 9.66 -2.19
C LEU A 41 2.67 8.36 -1.82
N GLY A 42 2.96 7.49 -2.79
CA GLY A 42 3.80 6.31 -2.58
C GLY A 42 5.21 6.64 -2.06
N ALA A 43 5.77 7.79 -2.45
CA ALA A 43 7.06 8.25 -1.97
C ALA A 43 7.01 8.86 -0.55
N PHE A 44 5.88 9.43 -0.13
CA PHE A 44 5.69 9.95 1.23
C PHE A 44 5.56 8.85 2.27
N ARG A 45 4.96 7.72 1.88
CA ARG A 45 4.67 6.60 2.77
C ARG A 45 3.89 7.00 4.03
N ASP A 46 2.90 7.86 3.86
CA ASP A 46 1.97 8.25 4.94
C ASP A 46 0.72 7.37 4.91
N THR A 47 0.38 6.76 6.04
CA THR A 47 -0.77 5.82 6.14
C THR A 47 -2.12 6.46 5.81
N ARG A 48 -2.24 7.80 5.90
CA ARG A 48 -3.42 8.55 5.47
C ARG A 48 -3.65 8.47 3.96
N SER A 49 -2.62 8.13 3.18
CA SER A 49 -2.71 7.97 1.72
C SER A 49 -3.22 6.60 1.29
N ILE A 50 -3.30 5.61 2.20
CA ILE A 50 -3.63 4.22 1.85
C ILE A 50 -5.05 4.11 1.26
N GLU A 51 -6.08 4.63 1.93
CA GLU A 51 -7.45 4.58 1.39
C GLU A 51 -7.62 5.38 0.09
N PRO A 52 -7.11 6.63 -0.03
CA PRO A 52 -7.14 7.35 -1.30
C PRO A 52 -6.42 6.62 -2.45
N LEU A 53 -5.24 6.05 -2.19
CA LEU A 53 -4.51 5.25 -3.18
C LEU A 53 -5.27 3.97 -3.55
N ALA A 54 -5.87 3.30 -2.58
CA ALA A 54 -6.68 2.12 -2.79
C ALA A 54 -7.91 2.40 -3.67
N GLN A 55 -8.57 3.55 -3.48
CA GLN A 55 -9.64 4.00 -4.39
C GLN A 55 -9.09 4.27 -5.79
N ALA A 56 -7.93 4.90 -5.92
CA ALA A 56 -7.28 5.19 -7.20
C ALA A 56 -6.81 3.94 -7.96
N CYS A 57 -6.72 2.77 -7.32
CA CYS A 57 -6.50 1.49 -8.04
C CYS A 57 -7.65 1.12 -8.98
N ASN A 58 -8.85 1.68 -8.76
CA ASN A 58 -10.02 1.48 -9.62
C ASN A 58 -10.25 2.66 -10.58
N ASP A 59 -9.25 3.52 -10.77
CA ASP A 59 -9.37 4.66 -11.69
C ASP A 59 -9.63 4.17 -13.14
N PRO A 60 -10.51 4.83 -13.91
CA PRO A 60 -10.76 4.46 -15.30
C PRO A 60 -9.53 4.63 -16.20
N ASP A 61 -8.56 5.46 -15.81
CA ASP A 61 -7.30 5.61 -16.51
C ASP A 61 -6.28 4.53 -16.04
N PRO A 62 -5.79 3.67 -16.95
CA PRO A 62 -4.88 2.59 -16.58
C PRO A 62 -3.53 3.04 -15.99
N GLU A 63 -3.03 4.22 -16.37
CA GLU A 63 -1.77 4.73 -15.81
C GLU A 63 -1.96 5.13 -14.36
N VAL A 64 -3.10 5.73 -14.03
CA VAL A 64 -3.46 6.09 -12.64
C VAL A 64 -3.61 4.84 -11.79
N ALA A 65 -4.38 3.85 -12.27
CA ALA A 65 -4.58 2.58 -11.56
C ALA A 65 -3.26 1.84 -11.31
N SER A 66 -2.38 1.80 -12.33
CA SER A 66 -1.05 1.19 -12.22
C SER A 66 -0.17 1.94 -11.22
N ALA A 67 -0.13 3.27 -11.28
CA ALA A 67 0.63 4.10 -10.34
C ALA A 67 0.16 3.93 -8.90
N ALA A 68 -1.14 3.88 -8.67
CA ALA A 68 -1.74 3.67 -7.36
C ALA A 68 -1.41 2.28 -6.79
N THR A 69 -1.57 1.24 -7.62
CA THR A 69 -1.24 -0.15 -7.23
C THR A 69 0.23 -0.28 -6.89
N LYS A 70 1.12 0.26 -7.72
CA LYS A 70 2.57 0.26 -7.47
C LYS A 70 2.92 1.02 -6.20
N SER A 71 2.25 2.15 -5.95
CA SER A 71 2.47 2.97 -4.77
C SER A 71 2.07 2.25 -3.50
N LEU A 72 0.95 1.52 -3.48
CA LEU A 72 0.58 0.66 -2.35
C LEU A 72 1.62 -0.43 -2.08
N HIS A 73 2.12 -1.09 -3.12
CA HIS A 73 3.18 -2.10 -2.99
C HIS A 73 4.51 -1.52 -2.47
N LEU A 74 4.88 -0.31 -2.90
CA LEU A 74 6.10 0.36 -2.44
C LEU A 74 5.97 0.93 -1.02
N HIS A 75 4.76 1.34 -0.66
CA HIS A 75 4.45 1.97 0.62
C HIS A 75 4.36 0.94 1.74
N THR A 76 3.83 -0.26 1.47
CA THR A 76 3.41 -1.17 2.54
C THR A 76 3.68 -2.63 2.22
N ASP A 77 4.37 -3.32 3.13
CA ASP A 77 4.43 -4.78 3.12
C ASP A 77 3.16 -5.37 3.77
N ILE A 78 2.78 -6.58 3.37
CA ILE A 78 1.56 -7.24 3.85
C ILE A 78 1.61 -7.42 5.38
N ALA A 79 2.77 -7.70 5.98
CA ALA A 79 2.88 -7.85 7.43
C ALA A 79 2.63 -6.53 8.18
N SER A 80 3.06 -5.40 7.63
CA SER A 80 2.80 -4.06 8.16
C SER A 80 1.32 -3.70 8.07
N LEU A 81 0.62 -4.08 6.98
CA LEU A 81 -0.83 -3.92 6.89
C LEU A 81 -1.56 -4.78 7.93
N ILE A 82 -1.15 -6.04 8.08
CA ILE A 82 -1.69 -6.96 9.09
C ILE A 82 -1.51 -6.37 10.49
N LYS A 83 -0.35 -5.79 10.80
CA LYS A 83 -0.11 -5.08 12.06
C LYS A 83 -1.02 -3.85 12.22
N GLY A 84 -1.28 -3.13 11.12
CA GLY A 84 -2.16 -1.96 11.09
C GLY A 84 -3.63 -2.26 11.45
N LEU A 85 -4.05 -3.52 11.37
CA LEU A 85 -5.39 -3.94 11.80
C LEU A 85 -5.64 -3.77 13.30
N ASP A 86 -4.59 -3.65 14.13
CA ASP A 86 -4.71 -3.39 15.57
C ASP A 86 -4.53 -1.91 15.95
N ASP A 87 -4.35 -1.03 14.97
CA ASP A 87 -4.11 0.38 15.26
C ASP A 87 -5.31 0.99 16.02
N LYS A 88 -5.04 1.87 16.98
CA LYS A 88 -6.09 2.53 17.78
C LYS A 88 -7.02 3.39 16.91
N SER A 89 -6.48 3.96 15.83
CA SER A 89 -7.25 4.72 14.84
C SER A 89 -8.08 3.80 13.97
N HIS A 90 -9.42 3.96 14.03
CA HIS A 90 -10.35 3.26 13.15
C HIS A 90 -10.04 3.48 11.66
N VAL A 91 -9.51 4.65 11.29
CA VAL A 91 -9.11 4.96 9.91
C VAL A 91 -7.96 4.05 9.48
N VAL A 92 -6.94 3.88 10.33
CA VAL A 92 -5.77 3.04 10.00
C VAL A 92 -6.18 1.58 9.84
N ARG A 93 -7.07 1.06 10.70
CA ARG A 93 -7.59 -0.31 10.58
C ARG A 93 -8.36 -0.55 9.27
N LYS A 94 -9.29 0.36 8.94
CA LYS A 94 -10.07 0.32 7.68
C LYS A 94 -9.18 0.37 6.45
N ASN A 95 -8.17 1.25 6.48
CA ASN A 95 -7.20 1.40 5.40
C ASN A 95 -6.39 0.12 5.21
N ALA A 96 -5.96 -0.50 6.32
CA ALA A 96 -5.22 -1.75 6.30
C ALA A 96 -6.05 -2.91 5.72
N GLU A 97 -7.29 -3.08 6.18
CA GLU A 97 -8.25 -4.07 5.67
C GLU A 97 -8.45 -3.92 4.16
N TYR A 98 -8.73 -2.68 3.71
CA TYR A 98 -9.02 -2.42 2.30
C TYR A 98 -7.79 -2.62 1.40
N ALA A 99 -6.60 -2.21 1.85
CA ALA A 99 -5.37 -2.46 1.12
C ALA A 99 -5.02 -3.96 1.06
N LEU A 100 -5.23 -4.72 2.14
CA LEU A 100 -5.05 -6.17 2.14
C LEU A 100 -5.98 -6.85 1.13
N PHE A 101 -7.25 -6.43 1.08
CA PHE A 101 -8.20 -6.92 0.08
C PHE A 101 -7.72 -6.66 -1.35
N LEU A 102 -7.35 -5.42 -1.68
CA LEU A 102 -6.91 -5.08 -3.03
C LEU A 102 -5.60 -5.76 -3.44
N MET A 103 -4.64 -5.87 -2.52
CA MET A 103 -3.33 -6.46 -2.83
C MET A 103 -3.37 -7.98 -2.94
N THR A 104 -4.31 -8.65 -2.28
CA THR A 104 -4.33 -10.11 -2.18
C THR A 104 -5.54 -10.77 -2.83
N GLY A 105 -6.59 -9.99 -3.13
CA GLY A 105 -7.89 -10.47 -3.60
C GLY A 105 -8.68 -11.24 -2.54
N ARG A 106 -8.28 -11.18 -1.26
CA ARG A 106 -8.90 -11.93 -0.16
C ARG A 106 -9.60 -10.99 0.81
N ASP A 107 -10.68 -11.47 1.41
CA ASP A 107 -11.41 -10.73 2.42
C ASP A 107 -11.49 -11.57 3.70
N TYR A 108 -10.60 -11.28 4.65
CA TYR A 108 -10.70 -11.75 6.03
C TYR A 108 -11.20 -10.63 6.97
N GLY A 109 -11.63 -9.50 6.40
CA GLY A 109 -11.99 -8.29 7.14
C GLY A 109 -10.90 -7.84 8.10
N ALA A 110 -11.32 -7.45 9.31
CA ALA A 110 -10.43 -7.05 10.40
C ALA A 110 -9.82 -8.23 11.18
N ASP A 111 -10.03 -9.49 10.76
CA ASP A 111 -9.48 -10.68 11.44
C ASP A 111 -7.97 -10.81 11.18
N ARG A 112 -7.19 -10.18 12.05
CA ARG A 112 -5.73 -10.17 11.97
C ARG A 112 -5.13 -11.56 12.01
N GLU A 113 -5.65 -12.46 12.83
CA GLU A 113 -5.09 -13.80 13.00
C GLU A 113 -5.29 -14.63 11.73
N ARG A 114 -6.46 -14.54 11.09
CA ARG A 114 -6.66 -15.14 9.76
C ARG A 114 -5.70 -14.59 8.71
N TRP A 115 -5.47 -13.27 8.70
CA TRP A 115 -4.48 -12.68 7.79
C TRP A 115 -3.06 -13.18 8.08
N ARG A 116 -2.67 -13.31 9.35
CA ARG A 116 -1.36 -13.82 9.77
C ARG A 116 -1.14 -15.28 9.39
N GLU A 117 -2.10 -16.14 9.67
CA GLU A 117 -2.06 -17.56 9.31
C GLU A 117 -1.85 -17.72 7.80
N TRP A 118 -2.66 -17.00 7.01
CA TRP A 118 -2.55 -17.01 5.56
C TRP A 118 -1.18 -16.50 5.08
N TRP A 119 -0.69 -15.38 5.63
CA TRP A 119 0.57 -14.78 5.22
C TRP A 119 1.79 -15.64 5.60
N SER A 120 1.77 -16.25 6.79
CA SER A 120 2.80 -17.17 7.27
C SER A 120 2.89 -18.42 6.40
N GLY A 121 1.74 -19.00 6.03
CA GLY A 121 1.67 -20.14 5.12
C GLY A 121 2.20 -19.84 3.71
N LYS A 122 2.13 -18.59 3.25
CA LYS A 122 2.60 -18.18 1.92
C LYS A 122 4.09 -17.84 1.87
N THR A 123 4.65 -17.34 2.97
CA THR A 123 6.05 -16.87 3.05
C THR A 123 7.02 -17.92 3.61
N GLY A 124 6.50 -19.01 4.20
CA GLY A 124 7.31 -19.99 4.92
C GLY A 124 7.98 -19.41 6.18
N MET A 125 7.59 -18.21 6.60
CA MET A 125 8.07 -17.54 7.80
C MET A 125 7.22 -17.95 8.99
N ILE A 126 7.89 -18.43 10.05
CA ILE A 126 7.30 -18.63 11.37
C ILE A 126 7.63 -17.35 12.15
N GLU A 127 6.64 -16.59 12.59
CA GLU A 127 6.87 -15.40 13.43
C GLU A 127 7.48 -15.86 14.76
N ASP A 128 8.77 -15.56 14.97
CA ASP A 128 9.36 -15.49 16.31
C ASP A 128 9.06 -14.10 16.86
N GLU A 129 8.23 -14.01 17.90
CA GLU A 129 7.72 -12.77 18.49
C GLU A 129 8.83 -11.83 19.04
N GLN A 130 10.10 -12.22 18.99
CA GLN A 130 11.22 -11.46 19.57
C GLN A 130 12.32 -11.03 18.57
N SER A 131 12.23 -11.35 17.27
CA SER A 131 13.30 -11.00 16.30
C SER A 131 12.89 -9.94 15.27
N THR A 132 13.70 -8.87 15.15
CA THR A 132 13.51 -7.78 14.16
C THR A 132 14.06 -8.12 12.77
N ILE A 133 14.61 -9.33 12.55
CA ILE A 133 15.09 -9.77 11.23
C ILE A 133 14.70 -11.24 11.01
N PRO A 134 13.97 -11.58 9.94
CA PRO A 134 13.60 -12.97 9.65
C PRO A 134 14.80 -13.79 9.15
N VAL A 135 15.02 -14.96 9.74
CA VAL A 135 16.02 -15.95 9.29
C VAL A 135 15.32 -16.99 8.41
N SER A 136 15.80 -17.16 7.18
CA SER A 136 15.30 -18.13 6.21
C SER A 136 15.68 -19.56 6.59
N LYS A 137 14.70 -20.47 6.71
CA LYS A 137 14.97 -21.92 6.66
C LYS A 137 15.17 -22.35 5.21
N GLY A 138 16.26 -23.07 4.99
CA GLY A 138 16.84 -23.33 3.67
C GLY A 138 15.96 -24.10 2.69
N ARG A 139 16.17 -23.72 1.41
CA ARG A 139 16.04 -24.47 0.14
C ARG A 139 15.58 -25.93 0.26
N LEU A 140 14.40 -26.24 -0.29
CA LEU A 140 14.15 -27.43 -1.14
C LEU A 140 13.05 -27.10 -2.15
N ILE A 141 13.45 -26.61 -3.32
CA ILE A 141 12.70 -26.83 -4.57
C ILE A 141 13.32 -28.05 -5.23
N GLU A 142 12.72 -29.22 -5.03
CA GLU A 142 12.93 -30.36 -5.92
C GLU A 142 11.71 -30.51 -6.83
N ASN A 143 12.01 -30.34 -8.13
CA ASN A 143 11.44 -30.99 -9.30
C ASN A 143 9.91 -31.13 -9.43
N GLN A 144 9.37 -30.40 -10.41
CA GLN A 144 8.18 -30.83 -11.14
C GLN A 144 8.56 -32.00 -12.06
N GLY A 145 7.74 -33.05 -12.03
CA GLY A 145 7.66 -34.08 -13.07
C GLY A 145 6.62 -33.74 -14.13
#